data_AF-A0A1G9UX23-F1
#
_entry.id   AF-A0A1G9UX23-F1
#
_cell.length_a   1.000
_cell.length_b   1.000
_cell.length_c   1.000
_cell.angle_alpha   90.00
_cell.angle_beta   90.00
_cell.angle_gamma   90.00
#
_symmetry.space_group_name_H-M   'P 1'
#
loop_
_entity.id
_entity.type
_entity.pdbx_description
1 polymer ?
#
loop_
_entity_poly.entity_id
_entity_poly.type
_entity_poly.pdbx_seq_one_letter_code
_entity_poly.pdbx_strand_id
1 'polypeptide(L)'
;MKLSSTLLTFCLSISFLACTGQTNLENQNTRLEVENAKSDATKSINLMDEQVKILNQVFKIGGARNENPLGGATNYQEFLDQLEGSKELKEQAQKIYDVYNTSLDPNKKNELRLKVNKMLEGAMAKSQRDQ
;
A
#
# COMPACT_ATOMS: atom_id res chain seq x y z
N MET A 1 22.30 8.99 -26.27
CA MET A 1 22.59 9.28 -24.84
C MET A 1 22.19 10.68 -24.37
N LYS A 2 21.22 11.38 -25.00
CA LYS A 2 20.74 12.70 -24.53
C LYS A 2 19.24 12.77 -24.19
N LEU A 3 18.44 11.77 -24.58
CA LEU A 3 17.00 11.73 -24.29
C LEU A 3 16.67 11.21 -22.87
N SER A 4 17.52 10.34 -22.31
CA SER A 4 17.25 9.72 -21.02
C SER A 4 17.50 10.65 -19.83
N SER A 5 18.30 11.71 -20.03
CA SER A 5 18.64 12.66 -18.97
C SER A 5 17.51 13.67 -18.71
N THR A 6 16.76 14.06 -19.75
CA THR A 6 15.66 15.03 -19.66
C THR A 6 14.39 14.47 -19.00
N LEU A 7 14.15 13.15 -19.11
CA LEU A 7 12.99 12.52 -18.46
C LEU A 7 13.16 12.45 -16.93
N LEU A 8 14.39 12.23 -16.46
CA LEU A 8 14.71 12.12 -15.04
C LEU A 8 14.60 13.47 -14.31
N THR A 9 14.87 14.57 -15.01
CA THR A 9 14.79 15.92 -14.43
C THR A 9 13.34 16.41 -14.28
N PHE A 10 12.42 15.94 -15.13
CA PHE A 10 11.00 16.30 -15.05
C PHE A 10 10.27 15.61 -13.89
N CYS A 11 10.70 14.42 -13.46
CA CYS A 11 10.12 13.74 -12.29
C CYS A 11 10.48 14.43 -10.96
N LEU A 12 11.63 15.10 -10.87
CA LEU A 12 12.08 15.74 -9.62
C LEU A 12 11.40 17.08 -9.33
N SER A 13 10.89 17.77 -10.35
CA SER A 13 10.22 19.07 -10.19
C SER A 13 8.74 18.98 -9.74
N ILE A 14 8.08 17.83 -9.90
CA ILE A 14 6.68 17.64 -9.49
C ILE A 14 6.54 17.50 -7.96
N SER A 15 7.62 17.08 -7.28
CA SER A 15 7.65 16.90 -5.83
C SER A 15 7.54 18.20 -5.02
N PHE A 16 7.79 19.35 -5.64
CA PHE A 16 7.77 20.65 -4.94
C PHE A 16 6.42 21.39 -5.01
N LEU A 17 5.49 20.97 -5.88
CA LEU A 17 4.17 21.59 -6.00
C LEU A 17 3.10 21.01 -5.07
N ALA A 18 3.37 19.88 -4.41
CA ALA A 18 2.42 19.25 -3.47
C ALA A 18 2.40 19.88 -2.07
N CYS A 19 3.32 20.80 -1.74
CA CYS A 19 3.48 21.35 -0.39
C CYS A 19 3.15 22.84 -0.25
N THR A 20 2.63 23.51 -1.28
CA THR A 20 2.13 24.91 -1.16
C THR A 20 0.63 24.99 -1.43
N GLY A 21 -0.15 24.93 -0.35
CA GLY A 21 -1.32 25.76 -0.06
C GLY A 21 -2.37 26.07 -1.13
N GLN A 22 -3.57 25.55 -0.91
CA GLN A 22 -4.90 26.15 -1.14
C GLN A 22 -5.02 27.24 -2.23
N THR A 23 -5.70 26.90 -3.31
CA THR A 23 -6.60 27.85 -3.99
C THR A 23 -7.99 27.23 -4.14
N ASN A 24 -8.96 27.96 -3.61
CA ASN A 24 -10.38 27.89 -3.91
C ASN A 24 -10.60 27.64 -5.41
N LEU A 25 -11.32 26.57 -5.75
CA LEU A 25 -12.02 26.46 -7.03
C LEU A 25 -13.37 25.80 -6.76
N GLU A 26 -14.32 26.69 -6.55
CA GLU A 26 -15.75 26.48 -6.65
C GLU A 26 -16.07 25.87 -8.03
N ASN A 27 -17.03 24.94 -8.01
CA ASN A 27 -17.85 24.51 -9.15
C ASN A 27 -17.19 23.54 -10.16
N GLN A 28 -17.42 22.24 -9.96
CA GLN A 28 -17.91 21.39 -11.06
C GLN A 28 -18.68 20.17 -10.55
N ASN A 29 -19.91 20.06 -11.03
CA ASN A 29 -20.78 18.90 -10.93
C ASN A 29 -20.06 17.64 -11.43
N THR A 30 -19.63 16.77 -10.53
CA THR A 30 -19.57 15.32 -10.80
C THR A 30 -19.93 14.61 -9.51
N ARG A 31 -21.22 14.36 -9.36
CA ARG A 31 -21.77 13.38 -8.42
C ARG A 31 -21.33 11.99 -8.88
N LEU A 32 -20.07 11.65 -8.61
CA LEU A 32 -19.70 10.27 -8.38
C LEU A 32 -20.30 9.92 -7.03
N GLU A 33 -21.17 8.92 -7.00
CA GLU A 33 -21.63 8.29 -5.77
C GLU A 33 -20.39 7.79 -5.00
N VAL A 34 -19.84 8.66 -4.15
CA VAL A 34 -19.08 8.23 -2.99
C VAL A 34 -20.13 7.62 -2.09
N GLU A 35 -20.29 6.30 -2.25
CA GLU A 35 -20.98 5.47 -1.28
C GLU A 35 -20.53 5.91 0.11
N ASN A 36 -21.54 6.22 0.92
CA ASN A 36 -21.46 6.95 2.16
C ASN A 36 -20.80 6.06 3.22
N ALA A 37 -19.49 5.85 3.12
CA ALA A 37 -18.71 5.24 4.18
C ALA A 37 -18.58 6.30 5.27
N LYS A 38 -19.52 6.28 6.23
CA LYS A 38 -19.25 6.75 7.59
C LYS A 38 -17.99 6.05 8.06
N SER A 39 -16.84 6.68 7.82
CA SER A 39 -15.58 6.26 8.40
C SER A 39 -15.71 6.51 9.90
N ASP A 40 -15.92 5.43 10.65
CA ASP A 40 -15.73 5.46 12.10
C ASP A 40 -14.31 6.00 12.35
N ALA A 41 -14.23 7.26 12.78
CA ALA A 41 -12.98 7.98 13.00
C ALA A 41 -12.04 7.32 14.05
N THR A 42 -12.46 6.20 14.64
CA THR A 42 -11.72 5.39 15.61
C THR A 42 -10.88 4.27 14.98
N LYS A 43 -11.19 3.81 13.76
CA LYS A 43 -10.43 2.73 13.13
C LYS A 43 -9.37 3.34 12.20
N SER A 44 -8.11 3.29 12.63
CA SER A 44 -6.99 3.69 11.78
C SER A 44 -7.04 2.90 10.47
N ILE A 45 -7.01 3.62 9.35
CA ILE A 45 -7.07 3.05 8.01
C ILE A 45 -5.77 2.30 7.72
N ASN A 46 -5.86 1.11 7.14
CA ASN A 46 -4.69 0.35 6.71
C ASN A 46 -4.14 0.96 5.41
N LEU A 47 -2.96 1.57 5.48
CA LEU A 47 -2.36 2.25 4.33
C LEU A 47 -1.99 1.29 3.20
N MET A 48 -1.61 0.05 3.50
CA MET A 48 -1.25 -0.94 2.49
C MET A 48 -2.47 -1.34 1.66
N ASP A 49 -3.64 -1.46 2.30
CA ASP A 49 -4.90 -1.73 1.62
C ASP A 49 -5.32 -0.56 0.73
N GLU A 50 -5.23 0.67 1.24
CA GLU A 50 -5.55 1.86 0.45
C GLU A 50 -4.60 2.07 -0.72
N GLN A 51 -3.31 1.74 -0.56
CA GLN A 51 -2.34 1.79 -1.66
C GLN A 51 -2.74 0.84 -2.79
N VAL A 52 -3.14 -0.39 -2.48
CA VAL A 52 -3.62 -1.34 -3.49
C VAL A 52 -4.87 -0.81 -4.18
N LYS A 53 -5.83 -0.29 -3.42
CA LYS A 53 -7.05 0.29 -3.97
C LYS A 53 -6.79 1.46 -4.91
N ILE A 54 -5.96 2.42 -4.49
CA ILE A 54 -5.60 3.60 -5.30
C ILE A 54 -4.84 3.17 -6.55
N LEU A 55 -3.84 2.30 -6.43
CA LEU A 55 -3.08 1.83 -7.58
C LEU A 55 -3.97 1.05 -8.57
N ASN A 56 -4.89 0.23 -8.06
CA ASN A 56 -5.86 -0.50 -8.90
C ASN A 56 -6.73 0.48 -9.69
N GLN A 57 -7.18 1.57 -9.07
CA GLN A 57 -7.91 2.65 -9.76
C GLN A 57 -7.04 3.39 -10.79
N VAL A 58 -5.80 3.72 -10.45
CA VAL A 58 -4.85 4.39 -11.37
C VAL A 58 -4.63 3.55 -12.63
N PHE A 59 -4.40 2.24 -12.48
CA PHE A 59 -4.25 1.34 -13.63
C PHE A 59 -5.53 1.24 -14.46
N LYS A 60 -6.71 1.19 -13.84
CA LYS A 60 -7.99 1.22 -14.56
C LYS A 60 -8.18 2.50 -15.38
N ILE A 61 -7.86 3.66 -14.81
CA ILE A 61 -7.90 4.96 -15.50
C ILE A 61 -6.88 4.99 -16.65
N GLY A 62 -5.70 4.40 -16.45
CA GLY A 62 -4.67 4.22 -17.47
C GLY A 62 -5.02 3.23 -18.59
N GLY A 63 -6.23 2.65 -18.58
CA GLY A 63 -6.71 1.75 -19.62
C GLY A 63 -6.46 0.26 -19.36
N ALA A 64 -5.85 -0.10 -18.24
CA ALA A 64 -5.70 -1.51 -17.86
C ALA A 64 -7.05 -2.08 -17.42
N ARG A 65 -7.63 -2.96 -18.26
CA ARG A 65 -8.86 -3.69 -17.96
C ARG A 65 -8.51 -5.01 -17.25
N ASN A 66 -8.45 -6.11 -18.01
CA ASN A 66 -8.15 -7.44 -17.48
C ASN A 66 -6.65 -7.66 -17.23
N GLU A 67 -5.79 -6.77 -17.75
CA GLU A 67 -4.33 -6.83 -17.61
C GLU A 67 -3.81 -5.92 -16.49
N ASN A 68 -4.67 -5.59 -15.51
CA ASN A 68 -4.23 -4.80 -14.37
C ASN A 68 -3.18 -5.60 -13.58
N PRO A 69 -1.98 -5.04 -13.33
CA PRO A 69 -0.90 -5.77 -12.65
C PRO A 69 -1.25 -6.13 -11.20
N LEU A 70 -2.30 -5.53 -10.63
CA LEU A 70 -2.83 -5.86 -9.32
C LEU A 70 -3.99 -6.85 -9.36
N GLY A 71 -4.31 -7.43 -10.53
CA GLY A 71 -5.35 -8.47 -10.68
C GLY A 71 -6.75 -8.05 -10.21
N GLY A 72 -6.99 -6.74 -10.07
CA GLY A 72 -8.24 -6.18 -9.56
C GLY A 72 -8.35 -6.16 -8.03
N ALA A 73 -7.31 -6.54 -7.29
CA ALA A 73 -7.28 -6.54 -5.82
C ALA A 73 -7.76 -5.21 -5.21
N THR A 74 -8.45 -5.33 -4.08
CA THR A 74 -9.04 -4.19 -3.35
C THR A 74 -8.36 -3.93 -2.00
N ASN A 75 -7.52 -4.87 -1.55
CA ASN A 75 -6.70 -4.79 -0.35
C ASN A 75 -5.37 -5.53 -0.56
N TYR A 76 -4.43 -5.37 0.37
CA TYR A 76 -3.09 -5.93 0.24
C TYR A 76 -3.06 -7.46 0.29
N GLN A 77 -3.95 -8.07 1.06
CA GLN A 77 -4.02 -9.52 1.18
C GLN A 77 -4.46 -10.18 -0.14
N GLU A 78 -5.51 -9.65 -0.77
CA GLU A 78 -5.93 -10.08 -2.11
C GLU A 78 -4.80 -9.93 -3.14
N PHE A 79 -4.05 -8.83 -3.06
CA PHE A 79 -2.91 -8.62 -3.94
C PHE A 79 -1.83 -9.69 -3.74
N LEU A 80 -1.49 -10.05 -2.50
CA LEU A 80 -0.51 -11.12 -2.23
C LEU A 80 -0.97 -12.48 -2.75
N ASP A 81 -2.27 -12.78 -2.67
CA ASP A 81 -2.83 -14.02 -3.18
C ASP A 81 -2.67 -14.11 -4.71
N GLN A 82 -2.87 -12.99 -5.40
CA GLN A 82 -2.76 -12.88 -6.86
C GLN A 82 -1.32 -12.70 -7.36
N LEU A 83 -0.41 -12.21 -6.52
CA LEU A 83 0.98 -11.95 -6.88
C LEU A 83 1.67 -13.24 -7.33
N GLU A 84 2.28 -13.25 -8.50
CA GLU A 84 3.16 -14.36 -8.89
C GLU A 84 4.48 -14.26 -8.10
N GLY A 85 4.85 -15.31 -7.37
CA GLY A 85 6.05 -15.29 -6.54
C GLY A 85 6.27 -16.56 -5.73
N SER A 86 7.45 -16.68 -5.12
CA SER A 86 7.75 -17.82 -4.25
C SER A 86 6.85 -17.81 -3.00
N LYS A 87 6.52 -19.00 -2.50
CA LYS A 87 5.73 -19.15 -1.28
C LYS A 87 6.37 -18.44 -0.08
N GLU A 88 7.70 -18.52 0.04
CA GLU A 88 8.46 -17.85 1.10
C GLU A 88 8.28 -16.33 1.06
N LEU A 89 8.31 -15.71 -0.13
CA LEU A 89 8.11 -14.28 -0.28
C LEU A 89 6.70 -13.86 0.13
N LYS A 90 5.66 -14.61 -0.29
CA LYS A 90 4.28 -14.34 0.10
C LYS A 90 4.08 -14.46 1.60
N GLU A 91 4.63 -15.50 2.22
CA GLU A 91 4.56 -15.71 3.67
C GLU A 91 5.27 -14.59 4.45
N GLN A 92 6.41 -14.09 3.94
CA GLN A 92 7.10 -12.98 4.57
C GLN A 92 6.32 -11.67 4.44
N ALA A 93 5.76 -11.38 3.26
CA ALA A 93 4.92 -10.21 3.04
C ALA A 93 3.65 -10.26 3.92
N GLN A 94 3.01 -11.43 4.05
CA GLN A 94 1.86 -11.62 4.94
C GLN A 94 2.22 -11.34 6.40
N LYS A 95 3.38 -11.84 6.89
CA LYS A 95 3.82 -11.56 8.27
C LYS A 95 4.04 -10.07 8.52
N ILE A 96 4.60 -9.35 7.55
CA ILE A 96 4.78 -7.89 7.65
C ILE A 96 3.42 -7.19 7.70
N TYR A 97 2.50 -7.57 6.81
CA TYR A 97 1.13 -7.05 6.80
C TYR A 97 0.43 -7.30 8.14
N ASP A 98 0.52 -8.51 8.69
CA ASP A 98 -0.11 -8.87 9.96
C ASP A 98 0.44 -8.03 11.12
N VAL A 99 1.75 -7.80 11.17
CA VAL A 99 2.38 -6.92 12.18
C VAL A 99 1.86 -5.50 12.05
N TYR A 100 1.84 -4.95 10.82
CA TYR A 100 1.35 -3.61 10.56
C TYR A 100 -0.14 -3.48 10.93
N ASN A 101 -1.01 -4.37 10.42
CA ASN A 101 -2.43 -4.32 10.69
C ASN A 101 -2.76 -4.47 12.19
N THR A 102 -1.97 -5.25 12.92
CA THR A 102 -2.11 -5.36 14.39
C THR A 102 -1.70 -4.08 15.11
N SER A 103 -0.72 -3.34 14.59
CA SER A 103 -0.25 -2.09 15.21
C SER A 103 -1.25 -0.94 15.12
N LEU A 104 -2.17 -1.02 14.16
CA LEU A 104 -3.28 -0.08 14.00
C LEU A 104 -4.34 -0.19 15.09
N ASP A 105 -4.40 -1.31 15.82
CA ASP A 105 -5.34 -1.53 16.92
C ASP A 105 -4.66 -1.27 18.28
N PRO A 106 -5.02 -0.19 18.99
CA PRO A 106 -4.41 0.15 20.28
C PRO A 106 -4.66 -0.91 21.37
N ASN A 107 -5.65 -1.78 21.20
CA ASN A 107 -5.99 -2.84 22.14
C ASN A 107 -5.15 -4.12 21.93
N LYS A 108 -4.40 -4.21 20.82
CA LYS A 108 -3.65 -5.40 20.43
C LYS A 108 -2.15 -5.32 20.72
N LYS A 109 -1.71 -4.45 21.63
CA LYS A 109 -0.29 -4.28 21.99
C LYS A 109 0.43 -5.57 22.35
N ASN A 110 -0.23 -6.46 23.11
CA ASN A 110 0.35 -7.75 23.49
C ASN A 110 0.51 -8.69 22.29
N GLU A 111 -0.50 -8.74 21.42
CA GLU A 111 -0.45 -9.52 20.17
C GLU A 111 0.65 -8.98 19.24
N LEU A 112 0.75 -7.65 19.09
CA LEU A 112 1.79 -7.00 18.31
C LEU A 112 3.18 -7.38 18.82
N ARG A 113 3.41 -7.29 20.14
CA ARG A 113 4.70 -7.65 20.75
C ARG A 113 5.07 -9.11 20.45
N LEU A 114 4.11 -10.02 20.56
CA LEU A 114 4.33 -11.43 20.26
C LEU A 114 4.69 -11.65 18.78
N LYS A 115 3.99 -10.99 17.85
CA LYS A 115 4.27 -11.09 16.40
C LYS A 115 5.65 -10.54 16.05
N VAL A 116 6.01 -9.38 16.59
CA VAL A 116 7.34 -8.77 16.39
C VAL A 116 8.45 -9.67 16.93
N ASN A 117 8.30 -10.20 18.14
CA ASN A 117 9.29 -11.10 18.74
C ASN A 117 9.51 -12.36 17.88
N LYS A 118 8.43 -13.02 17.43
CA LYS A 118 8.52 -14.18 16.53
C LYS A 118 9.24 -13.85 15.23
N MET A 119 9.00 -12.66 14.66
CA MET A 119 9.68 -12.22 13.45
C MET A 119 11.18 -12.03 13.67
N LEU A 120 11.58 -11.43 14.80
CA LEU A 120 12.99 -11.25 15.17
C LEU A 120 13.70 -12.57 15.46
N GLU A 121 13.07 -13.46 16.25
CA GLU A 121 13.59 -14.80 16.54
C GLU A 121 13.79 -15.61 15.25
N GLY A 122 12.81 -15.56 14.34
CA GLY A 122 12.91 -16.19 13.02
C GLY A 122 14.07 -15.64 12.19
N ALA A 123 14.28 -14.32 12.19
CA ALA A 123 15.39 -13.69 11.48
C ALA A 123 16.76 -14.08 12.08
N MET A 124 16.89 -14.12 13.41
CA MET A 124 18.10 -14.58 14.09
C MET A 124 18.40 -16.05 13.77
N ALA A 125 17.39 -16.93 13.81
CA ALA A 125 17.53 -18.34 13.48
C ALA A 125 17.89 -18.58 12.01
N LYS A 126 17.48 -17.71 11.09
CA LYS A 126 17.91 -17.77 9.68
C LYS A 126 19.37 -17.34 9.55
N SER A 127 19.75 -16.21 10.17
CA SER A 127 21.13 -15.72 10.21
C SER A 127 22.13 -16.73 10.77
N GLN A 128 21.75 -17.54 11.77
CA GLN A 128 22.63 -18.56 12.35
C GLN A 128 22.77 -19.82 11.49
N ARG A 129 21.80 -20.11 10.61
CA ARG A 129 21.82 -21.28 9.71
C ARG A 129 22.51 -20.98 8.37
N ASP A 130 22.56 -19.72 7.99
CA ASP A 130 23.23 -19.23 6.77
C ASP A 130 24.72 -18.89 7.02
N GLN A 131 25.24 -19.15 8.24
CA GLN A 131 26.68 -19.14 8.59
C GLN A 131 27.26 -20.55 8.52
#